data_AF-A0A1G4BIF9-F1
#
_entry.id   AF-A0A1G4BIF9-F1
#
_cell.length_a   1.000
_cell.length_b   1.000
_cell.length_c   1.000
_cell.angle_alpha   90.00
_cell.angle_beta   90.00
_cell.angle_gamma   90.00
#
_symmetry.space_group_name_H-M   'P 1'
#
loop_
_entity.id
_entity.type
_entity.pdbx_description
1 polymer ?
#
loop_
_entity_poly.entity_id
_entity_poly.type
_entity_poly.pdbx_seq_one_letter_code
_entity_poly.pdbx_strand_id
1 'polypeptide(L)'
;MQLSALFLLAPALVQATLNKSTSNTKGKCPKSYNCSPTITTKTDIQAAECAFNTRTHKTQTFAVFKTNHAEDSSHGAPYGPCSAYTCESPTDAEMIDDADCWTFFWSGHGESNGAGLDCIKDPKTGVCGCENSDGNFIPGRSDCK
;
A
#
# COMPACT_ATOMS: atom_id res chain seq x y z
N MET A 1 -14.74 12.33 -44.86
CA MET A 1 -14.21 12.90 -43.61
C MET A 1 -14.15 11.79 -42.58
N GLN A 2 -12.97 11.22 -42.33
CA GLN A 2 -12.76 10.24 -41.25
C GLN A 2 -12.66 11.02 -39.93
N LEU A 3 -13.64 10.84 -39.05
CA LEU A 3 -13.50 11.27 -37.65
C LEU A 3 -12.55 10.29 -36.96
N SER A 4 -11.33 10.76 -36.69
CA SER A 4 -10.39 10.09 -35.79
C SER A 4 -10.92 10.26 -34.37
N ALA A 5 -11.35 9.17 -33.74
CA ALA A 5 -11.69 9.16 -32.32
C ALA A 5 -10.39 9.12 -31.51
N LEU A 6 -10.02 10.25 -30.89
CA LEU A 6 -9.02 10.27 -29.84
C LEU A 6 -9.60 9.55 -28.61
N PHE A 7 -9.10 8.35 -28.32
CA PHE A 7 -9.27 7.73 -27.01
C PHE A 7 -8.43 8.51 -25.98
N LEU A 8 -9.08 9.40 -25.24
CA LEU A 8 -8.53 9.94 -24.00
C LEU A 8 -8.45 8.79 -22.99
N LEU A 9 -7.23 8.27 -22.76
CA LEU A 9 -6.93 7.39 -21.64
C LEU A 9 -7.13 8.18 -20.35
N ALA A 10 -8.35 8.11 -19.79
CA ALA A 10 -8.59 8.59 -18.44
C ALA A 10 -7.66 7.83 -17.48
N PRO A 11 -6.96 8.53 -16.57
CA PRO A 11 -6.18 7.84 -15.55
C PRO A 11 -7.13 6.96 -14.74
N ALA A 12 -6.90 5.65 -14.76
CA ALA A 12 -7.63 4.73 -13.90
C ALA A 12 -7.34 5.14 -12.45
N LEU A 13 -8.31 5.78 -11.81
CA LEU A 13 -8.32 5.97 -10.37
C LEU A 13 -8.31 4.56 -9.79
N VAL A 14 -7.21 4.23 -9.12
CA VAL A 14 -7.10 3.00 -8.36
C VAL A 14 -8.08 3.14 -7.21
N GLN A 15 -9.22 2.48 -7.32
CA GLN A 15 -10.25 2.55 -6.29
C GLN A 15 -9.75 1.69 -5.13
N ALA A 16 -9.22 2.36 -4.12
CA ALA A 16 -8.75 1.69 -2.92
C ALA A 16 -9.95 1.06 -2.22
N THR A 17 -9.88 -0.24 -1.92
CA THR A 17 -10.86 -0.82 -0.98
C THR A 17 -10.27 -0.69 0.41
N LEU A 18 -11.07 -0.19 1.37
CA LEU A 18 -10.68 0.05 2.76
C LEU A 18 -10.53 -1.25 3.56
N ASN A 19 -9.72 -2.17 3.03
CA ASN A 19 -9.48 -3.46 3.61
C ASN A 19 -8.03 -3.53 4.08
N LYS A 20 -7.86 -3.60 5.40
CA LYS A 20 -6.56 -3.66 6.07
C LYS A 20 -5.90 -5.03 5.87
N SER A 21 -4.58 -5.02 5.71
CA SER A 21 -3.78 -6.24 5.72
C SER A 21 -3.98 -7.02 7.03
N THR A 22 -4.03 -8.34 6.90
CA THR A 22 -4.27 -9.28 8.01
C THR A 22 -2.99 -9.64 8.74
N SER A 23 -1.83 -9.50 8.09
CA SER A 23 -0.49 -9.71 8.67
C SER A 23 0.57 -8.88 7.93
N ASN A 24 1.77 -8.80 8.50
CA ASN A 24 2.89 -8.06 7.94
C ASN A 24 4.23 -8.69 8.31
N THR A 25 5.25 -8.36 7.54
CA THR A 25 6.66 -8.66 7.83
C THR A 25 7.47 -7.39 7.60
N LYS A 26 7.94 -6.78 8.69
CA LYS A 26 8.73 -5.54 8.68
C LYS A 26 10.22 -5.85 8.49
N GLY A 27 10.92 -5.00 7.74
CA GLY A 27 12.34 -5.14 7.50
C GLY A 27 12.68 -6.26 6.52
N LYS A 28 11.71 -6.70 5.70
CA LYS A 28 11.91 -7.75 4.70
C LYS A 28 11.13 -7.51 3.42
N CYS A 29 11.74 -7.94 2.34
CA CYS A 29 11.22 -7.94 0.98
C CYS A 29 11.12 -9.38 0.45
N PRO A 30 10.22 -9.66 -0.51
CA PRO A 30 10.24 -10.93 -1.24
C PRO A 30 11.57 -11.09 -2.00
N LYS A 31 12.21 -12.25 -1.88
CA LYS A 31 13.43 -12.59 -2.63
C LYS A 31 13.17 -12.67 -4.13
N SER A 32 11.97 -13.13 -4.50
CA SER A 32 11.46 -13.19 -5.87
C SER A 32 9.96 -12.94 -5.87
N TYR A 33 9.44 -12.48 -7.00
CA TYR A 33 8.02 -12.20 -7.19
C TYR A 33 7.43 -13.17 -8.20
N ASN A 34 6.29 -13.77 -7.86
CA ASN A 34 5.56 -14.69 -8.76
C ASN A 34 4.86 -13.95 -9.92
N CYS A 35 4.82 -12.62 -9.88
CA CYS A 35 4.27 -11.78 -10.91
C CYS A 35 4.85 -10.36 -10.85
N SER A 36 4.73 -9.62 -11.95
CA SER A 36 4.93 -8.16 -11.93
C SER A 36 3.89 -7.51 -11.00
N PRO A 37 4.22 -6.35 -10.40
CA PRO A 37 3.24 -5.59 -9.61
C PRO A 37 2.02 -5.28 -10.47
N THR A 38 0.84 -5.51 -9.91
CA THR A 38 -0.41 -5.13 -10.58
C THR A 38 -0.50 -3.62 -10.65
N ILE A 39 -0.16 -2.96 -9.55
CA ILE A 39 -0.10 -1.50 -9.41
C ILE A 39 1.13 -1.15 -8.58
N THR A 40 1.84 -0.10 -8.99
CA THR A 40 2.80 0.63 -8.16
C THR A 40 2.32 2.07 -8.06
N THR A 41 2.38 2.66 -6.87
CA THR A 41 1.99 4.06 -6.68
C THR A 41 2.85 5.00 -7.52
N LYS A 42 2.22 6.03 -8.10
CA LYS A 42 2.94 7.05 -8.90
C LYS A 42 3.71 8.04 -8.02
N THR A 43 3.27 8.18 -6.78
CA THR A 43 3.85 9.04 -5.76
C THR A 43 4.09 8.21 -4.51
N ASP A 44 4.99 8.71 -3.66
CA ASP A 44 5.18 8.14 -2.35
C ASP A 44 3.96 8.37 -1.47
N ILE A 45 3.67 7.38 -0.65
CA ILE A 45 2.54 7.34 0.26
C ILE A 45 3.02 6.88 1.63
N GLN A 46 2.20 6.98 2.66
CA GLN A 46 2.56 6.39 3.95
C GLN A 46 2.57 4.86 3.88
N ALA A 47 3.45 4.22 4.66
CA ALA A 47 3.37 2.77 4.89
C ALA A 47 1.97 2.35 5.37
N ALA A 48 1.33 3.19 6.20
CA ALA A 48 -0.04 2.95 6.68
C ALA A 48 -1.07 2.95 5.53
N GLU A 49 -0.94 3.87 4.58
CA GLU A 49 -1.79 3.87 3.39
C GLU A 49 -1.54 2.63 2.51
N CYS A 50 -0.32 2.10 2.47
CA CYS A 50 -0.02 0.84 1.77
C CYS A 50 -0.67 -0.36 2.47
N ALA A 51 -0.72 -0.35 3.80
CA ALA A 51 -1.12 -1.49 4.61
C ALA A 51 -2.63 -1.54 4.93
N PHE A 52 -3.32 -0.40 4.90
CA PHE A 52 -4.74 -0.29 5.30
C PHE A 52 -5.71 -0.38 4.11
N ASN A 53 -5.18 -0.25 2.90
CA ASN A 53 -5.97 -0.19 1.68
C ASN A 53 -5.48 -1.21 0.66
N THR A 54 -6.40 -1.93 0.03
CA THR A 54 -6.06 -2.59 -1.23
C THR A 54 -5.93 -1.55 -2.32
N ARG A 55 -5.03 -1.78 -3.26
CA ARG A 55 -4.75 -0.86 -4.37
C ARG A 55 -5.01 -1.51 -5.71
N THR A 56 -5.77 -2.59 -5.75
CA THR A 56 -6.12 -3.24 -7.01
C THR A 56 -7.60 -3.49 -7.06
N HIS A 57 -8.17 -3.45 -8.26
CA HIS A 57 -9.56 -3.85 -8.52
C HIS A 57 -9.76 -5.38 -8.52
N LYS A 58 -8.71 -6.14 -8.18
CA LYS A 58 -8.70 -7.59 -8.06
C LYS A 58 -8.41 -7.98 -6.60
N THR A 59 -8.46 -9.28 -6.30
CA THR A 59 -8.03 -9.79 -5.00
C THR A 59 -6.53 -9.55 -4.82
N GLN A 60 -6.19 -8.51 -4.06
CA GLN A 60 -4.83 -8.24 -3.61
C GLN A 60 -4.44 -9.28 -2.56
N THR A 61 -3.25 -9.85 -2.71
CA THR A 61 -2.71 -10.89 -1.82
C THR A 61 -1.65 -10.32 -0.90
N PHE A 62 -0.79 -9.46 -1.43
CA PHE A 62 0.22 -8.75 -0.67
C PHE A 62 0.59 -7.41 -1.33
N ALA A 63 1.26 -6.56 -0.57
CA ALA A 63 1.89 -5.35 -1.05
C ALA A 63 3.28 -5.20 -0.41
N VAL A 64 4.20 -4.57 -1.15
CA VAL A 64 5.55 -4.26 -0.69
C VAL A 64 5.70 -2.75 -0.66
N PHE A 65 6.00 -2.23 0.52
CA PHE A 65 6.38 -0.84 0.73
C PHE A 65 7.90 -0.76 0.88
N LYS A 66 8.52 0.22 0.24
CA LYS A 66 9.92 0.57 0.49
C LYS A 66 10.00 1.99 1.00
N THR A 67 10.65 2.17 2.13
CA THR A 67 10.86 3.48 2.74
C THR A 67 11.73 4.32 1.81
N ASN A 68 11.28 5.54 1.52
CA ASN A 68 12.07 6.56 0.87
C ASN A 68 12.62 7.52 1.94
N HIS A 69 13.90 7.36 2.26
CA HIS A 69 14.58 8.15 3.28
C HIS A 69 14.74 9.64 2.92
N ALA A 70 14.45 10.04 1.68
CA ALA A 70 14.35 11.46 1.34
C ALA A 70 13.20 12.18 2.08
N GLU A 71 12.20 11.42 2.53
CA GLU A 71 10.98 11.90 3.17
C GLU A 71 10.92 11.58 4.68
N ASP A 72 12.03 11.15 5.30
CA ASP A 72 12.07 10.73 6.72
C ASP A 72 11.65 11.84 7.69
N SER A 73 11.83 13.12 7.32
CA SER A 73 11.39 14.27 8.10
C SER A 73 9.95 14.73 7.78
N SER A 74 9.24 14.04 6.88
CA SER A 74 7.91 14.41 6.42
C SER A 74 6.84 13.88 7.39
N HIS A 75 6.31 14.77 8.22
CA HIS A 75 4.98 14.63 8.83
C HIS A 75 4.73 13.39 9.73
N GLY A 76 5.78 12.77 10.26
CA GLY A 76 5.70 11.78 11.34
C GLY A 76 5.25 10.37 10.93
N ALA A 77 5.40 10.02 9.65
CA ALA A 77 5.16 8.69 9.10
C ALA A 77 6.22 8.34 8.04
N PRO A 78 6.60 7.05 7.87
CA PRO A 78 7.47 6.66 6.77
C PRO A 78 6.72 6.74 5.44
N TYR A 79 7.32 7.42 4.46
CA TYR A 79 6.82 7.55 3.09
C TYR A 79 7.65 6.72 2.12
N GLY A 80 7.05 6.34 1.00
CA GLY A 80 7.75 5.65 -0.08
C GLY A 80 6.80 4.98 -1.09
N PRO A 81 7.36 4.34 -2.13
CA PRO A 81 6.57 3.63 -3.11
C PRO A 81 5.93 2.37 -2.51
N CYS A 82 4.71 2.08 -2.97
CA CYS A 82 3.99 0.87 -2.62
C CYS A 82 3.60 0.11 -3.89
N SER A 83 3.99 -1.16 -3.96
CA SER A 83 3.69 -2.07 -5.05
C SER A 83 2.72 -3.14 -4.56
N ALA A 84 1.57 -3.26 -5.21
CA ALA A 84 0.51 -4.21 -4.88
C ALA A 84 0.44 -5.36 -5.89
N TYR A 85 0.19 -6.56 -5.39
CA TYR A 85 0.24 -7.81 -6.14
C TYR A 85 -1.02 -8.63 -5.92
N THR A 86 -1.37 -9.42 -6.94
CA THR A 86 -2.55 -10.31 -6.92
C THR A 86 -2.17 -11.78 -7.15
N CYS A 87 -0.88 -12.07 -7.36
CA CYS A 87 -0.37 -13.44 -7.41
C CYS A 87 -0.16 -14.00 -6.01
N GLU A 88 0.15 -15.29 -5.89
CA GLU A 88 0.46 -15.90 -4.60
C GLU A 88 1.54 -15.11 -3.85
N SER A 89 1.23 -14.78 -2.59
CA SER A 89 2.14 -14.04 -1.72
C SER A 89 3.28 -14.93 -1.24
N PRO A 90 4.50 -14.39 -1.08
CA PRO A 90 5.61 -15.15 -0.52
C PRO A 90 5.29 -15.62 0.89
N THR A 91 5.92 -16.73 1.27
CA THR A 91 6.02 -17.21 2.64
C THR A 91 7.22 -16.59 3.35
N ASP A 92 7.29 -16.68 4.67
CA ASP A 92 8.43 -16.17 5.45
C ASP A 92 9.80 -16.69 4.98
N ALA A 93 9.86 -17.94 4.49
CA ALA A 93 11.09 -18.55 3.97
C ALA A 93 11.55 -17.95 2.62
N GLU A 94 10.66 -17.25 1.92
CA GLU A 94 10.90 -16.61 0.62
C GLU A 94 11.19 -15.11 0.76
N MET A 95 11.28 -14.62 2.00
CA MET A 95 11.62 -13.24 2.33
C MET A 95 13.13 -13.10 2.58
N ILE A 96 13.67 -11.91 2.28
CA ILE A 96 15.05 -11.52 2.58
C ILE A 96 15.07 -10.23 3.38
N ASP A 97 16.03 -10.12 4.30
CA ASP A 97 16.22 -8.93 5.12
C ASP A 97 16.54 -7.70 4.24
N ASP A 98 15.75 -6.65 4.44
CA ASP A 98 15.86 -5.34 3.82
C ASP A 98 15.19 -4.34 4.77
N ALA A 99 16.00 -3.61 5.55
CA ALA A 99 15.53 -2.74 6.64
C ALA A 99 14.55 -1.65 6.16
N ASP A 100 14.64 -1.27 4.88
CA ASP A 100 13.81 -0.23 4.30
C ASP A 100 12.47 -0.80 3.80
N CYS A 101 12.35 -2.13 3.75
CA CYS A 101 11.21 -2.82 3.19
C CYS A 101 10.18 -3.24 4.26
N TRP A 102 8.90 -3.13 3.93
CA TRP A 102 7.81 -3.63 4.74
C TRP A 102 6.78 -4.31 3.84
N THR A 103 6.57 -5.60 4.05
CA THR A 103 5.62 -6.38 3.26
C THR A 103 4.33 -6.60 4.06
N PHE A 104 3.19 -6.32 3.44
CA PHE A 104 1.85 -6.45 4.02
C PHE A 104 1.07 -7.53 3.30
N PHE A 105 0.36 -8.37 4.05
CA PHE A 105 -0.29 -9.55 3.51
C PHE A 105 -1.79 -9.53 3.83
N TRP A 106 -2.60 -9.77 2.82
CA TRP A 106 -4.03 -10.09 2.97
C TRP A 106 -4.25 -11.61 3.02
N SER A 107 -3.27 -12.38 2.53
CA SER A 107 -3.25 -13.85 2.61
C SER A 107 -2.99 -14.40 4.02
N GLY A 108 -2.38 -13.61 4.92
CA GLY A 108 -2.04 -14.06 6.27
C GLY A 108 -0.64 -14.68 6.43
N HIS A 109 0.23 -14.57 5.42
CA HIS A 109 1.58 -15.18 5.43
C HIS A 109 2.66 -14.39 6.19
N GLY A 110 2.34 -13.24 6.78
CA GLY A 110 3.34 -12.42 7.46
C GLY A 110 3.73 -12.92 8.84
N GLU A 111 4.95 -12.58 9.28
CA GLU A 111 5.52 -12.97 10.58
C GLU A 111 4.75 -12.39 11.78
N SER A 112 4.02 -11.29 11.57
CA SER A 112 3.24 -10.60 12.60
C SER A 112 1.80 -10.38 12.19
N ASN A 113 0.87 -10.62 13.12
CA ASN A 113 -0.56 -10.39 12.91
C ASN A 113 -0.91 -8.90 12.81
N GLY A 114 -1.89 -8.58 11.96
CA GLY A 114 -2.34 -7.23 11.65
C GLY A 114 -1.38 -6.45 10.75
N ALA A 115 -1.72 -5.21 10.42
CA ALA A 115 -0.93 -4.35 9.54
C ALA A 115 0.39 -3.82 10.13
N GLY A 116 0.64 -4.04 11.43
CA GLY A 116 1.85 -3.55 12.11
C GLY A 116 1.94 -2.02 12.27
N LEU A 117 0.85 -1.30 12.00
CA LEU A 117 0.74 0.16 12.00
C LEU A 117 -0.57 0.59 12.66
N ASP A 118 -0.54 1.74 13.33
CA ASP A 118 -1.64 2.25 14.14
C ASP A 118 -2.75 2.87 13.25
N CYS A 119 -2.40 3.84 12.41
CA CYS A 119 -3.35 4.62 11.61
C CYS A 119 -2.65 5.27 10.40
N ILE A 120 -3.45 5.71 9.43
CA ILE A 120 -3.01 6.68 8.42
C ILE A 120 -2.97 8.05 9.11
N LYS A 121 -1.90 8.84 8.91
CA LYS A 121 -1.75 10.14 9.54
C LYS A 121 -2.03 11.27 8.54
N ASP A 122 -2.60 12.35 9.05
CA ASP A 122 -2.71 13.60 8.29
C ASP A 122 -1.30 14.12 7.97
N PRO A 123 -0.96 14.40 6.70
CA PRO A 123 0.36 14.83 6.29
C PRO A 123 0.67 16.29 6.68
N LYS A 124 -0.14 16.97 7.49
CA LYS A 124 0.18 18.32 7.99
C LYS A 124 0.25 18.34 9.51
N THR A 125 -0.66 17.62 10.15
CA THR A 125 -0.88 17.66 11.61
C THR A 125 -0.42 16.38 12.30
N GLY A 126 -0.18 15.28 11.57
CA GLY A 126 0.16 13.98 12.11
C GLY A 126 -1.00 13.27 12.82
N VAL A 127 -2.21 13.86 12.81
CA VAL A 127 -3.41 13.32 13.45
C VAL A 127 -3.87 12.06 12.71
N CYS A 128 -4.18 11.00 13.46
CA CYS A 128 -4.73 9.77 12.90
C CYS A 128 -6.06 10.00 12.18
N GLY A 129 -6.28 9.25 11.10
CA GLY A 129 -7.55 9.21 10.38
C GLY A 129 -7.62 8.01 9.45
N CYS A 130 -8.55 8.09 8.50
CA CYS A 130 -8.81 7.04 7.51
C CYS A 130 -8.99 7.68 6.13
N GLU A 131 -8.61 6.98 5.06
CA GLU A 131 -9.12 7.31 3.73
C GLU A 131 -10.56 6.80 3.59
N ASN A 132 -11.40 7.52 2.84
CA ASN A 132 -12.71 7.04 2.42
C ASN A 132 -12.61 6.30 1.08
N SER A 133 -13.73 5.76 0.58
CA SER A 133 -13.79 5.05 -0.71
C SER A 133 -13.42 5.89 -1.94
N ASP A 134 -13.38 7.21 -1.80
CA ASP A 134 -12.98 8.14 -2.85
C ASP A 134 -11.49 8.48 -2.77
N GLY A 135 -10.75 7.92 -1.80
CA GLY A 135 -9.35 8.23 -1.53
C GLY A 135 -9.14 9.55 -0.78
N ASN A 136 -10.19 10.12 -0.17
CA ASN A 136 -10.06 11.33 0.65
C ASN A 136 -9.73 10.96 2.10
N PHE A 137 -8.66 11.55 2.63
CA PHE A 137 -8.31 11.41 4.04
C PHE A 137 -9.27 12.18 4.96
N ILE A 138 -9.75 11.52 6.01
CA ILE A 138 -10.65 12.07 7.03
C ILE A 138 -9.95 12.02 8.40
N PRO A 139 -9.48 13.17 8.94
CA PRO A 139 -8.81 13.22 10.24
C PRO A 139 -9.75 12.87 11.39
N GLY A 140 -9.19 12.28 12.45
CA GLY A 140 -9.89 11.94 13.70
C GLY A 140 -10.80 10.72 13.63
N ARG A 141 -10.88 10.04 12.48
CA ARG A 141 -11.67 8.80 12.33
C ARG A 141 -10.88 7.59 12.83
N SER A 142 -11.57 6.72 13.55
CA SER A 142 -11.05 5.44 14.03
C SER A 142 -11.75 4.24 13.38
N ASP A 143 -12.90 4.45 12.75
CA ASP A 143 -13.71 3.46 12.05
C ASP A 143 -13.46 3.53 10.53
N CYS A 144 -12.28 3.09 10.09
CA CYS A 144 -11.95 3.04 8.66
C CYS A 144 -12.84 2.02 7.94
N LYS A 145 -13.93 2.49 7.31
CA LYS A 145 -14.96 1.68 6.64
C LYS A 145 -15.44 2.35 5.36
#